data_AF-A0A8T3UJB3-F1
#
_entry.id   AF-A0A8T3UJB3-F1
#
_cell.length_a   1.000
_cell.length_b   1.000
_cell.length_c   1.000
_cell.angle_alpha   90.00
_cell.angle_beta   90.00
_cell.angle_gamma   90.00
#
_symmetry.space_group_name_H-M   'P 1'
#
loop_
_entity.id
_entity.type
_entity.pdbx_description
1 polymer ?
#
loop_
_entity_poly.entity_id
_entity_poly.type
_entity_poly.pdbx_seq_one_letter_code
_entity_poly.pdbx_strand_id
1 'polypeptide(L)'
;MFKFDSLQILHQDMMKKDESRDLFPFSYNGKNFSCIFVTDITPIRLYLTTLGNAPITFELEINKDYCTSPYLDDYKLLVAYLDIKYDPNYKFKPVDFFEALNRKIPRVFMNAPSYKEVIQVASLKRNIEEADKIYFCGWRSNPLGSSVREKNLEKTRSAFGDQIADMCKQKNISSRWTDIDSEEDLARLNEIYML
;
A
#
# COMPACT_ATOMS: atom_id res chain seq x y z
N MET A 1 -13.11 -4.78 16.28
CA MET A 1 -12.62 -4.77 14.89
C MET A 1 -13.70 -4.14 14.02
N PHE A 2 -13.31 -3.46 12.94
CA PHE A 2 -14.24 -2.93 11.94
C PHE A 2 -14.13 -3.79 10.67
N LYS A 3 -15.26 -4.16 10.05
CA LYS A 3 -15.28 -4.99 8.84
C LYS A 3 -15.60 -4.14 7.61
N PHE A 4 -14.80 -4.28 6.56
CA PHE A 4 -14.99 -3.62 5.27
C PHE A 4 -15.61 -4.60 4.26
N ASP A 5 -16.92 -4.80 4.31
CA ASP A 5 -17.63 -5.66 3.34
C ASP A 5 -17.42 -5.20 1.89
N SER A 6 -17.27 -3.89 1.65
CA SER A 6 -17.02 -3.35 0.31
C SER A 6 -15.64 -3.69 -0.23
N LEU A 7 -14.61 -3.82 0.63
CA LEU A 7 -13.28 -4.29 0.19
C LEU A 7 -13.34 -5.76 -0.24
N GLN A 8 -14.16 -6.58 0.42
CA GLN A 8 -14.38 -7.97 0.01
C GLN A 8 -15.01 -8.05 -1.38
N ILE A 9 -16.04 -7.23 -1.63
CA ILE A 9 -16.71 -7.17 -2.94
C ILE A 9 -15.73 -6.68 -4.01
N LEU A 10 -14.98 -5.62 -3.73
CA LEU A 10 -13.98 -5.08 -4.64
C LEU A 10 -12.92 -6.13 -4.98
N HIS A 11 -12.33 -6.79 -3.98
CA HIS A 11 -11.32 -7.82 -4.20
C HIS A 11 -11.84 -8.99 -5.04
N GLN A 12 -13.10 -9.41 -4.84
CA GLN A 12 -13.72 -10.44 -5.68
C GLN A 12 -13.85 -10.03 -7.14
N ASP A 13 -14.08 -8.74 -7.41
CA ASP A 13 -14.12 -8.22 -8.77
C ASP A 13 -12.72 -8.06 -9.39
N MET A 14 -11.73 -7.64 -8.59
CA MET A 14 -10.31 -7.59 -8.99
C MET A 14 -9.80 -8.97 -9.41
N MET A 15 -10.06 -10.02 -8.61
CA MET A 15 -9.66 -11.40 -8.94
C MET A 15 -10.25 -11.90 -10.26
N LYS A 16 -11.47 -11.48 -10.62
CA LYS A 16 -12.09 -11.84 -11.91
C LYS A 16 -11.38 -11.18 -13.10
N LYS A 17 -10.63 -10.11 -12.86
CA LYS A 17 -9.87 -9.34 -13.84
C LYS A 17 -8.37 -9.64 -13.79
N ASP A 18 -7.94 -10.61 -12.98
CA ASP A 18 -6.53 -10.92 -12.74
C ASP A 18 -5.73 -9.74 -12.14
N GLU A 19 -6.40 -8.93 -11.32
CA GLU A 19 -5.81 -7.77 -10.65
C GLU A 19 -5.69 -8.02 -9.14
N SER A 20 -4.60 -7.52 -8.54
CA SER A 20 -4.30 -7.65 -7.10
C SER A 20 -4.20 -6.30 -6.39
N ARG A 21 -4.32 -5.19 -7.12
CA ARG A 21 -4.21 -3.84 -6.57
C ARG A 21 -5.20 -2.91 -7.25
N ASP A 22 -5.81 -2.00 -6.50
CA ASP A 22 -6.75 -1.01 -7.05
C ASP A 22 -6.46 0.39 -6.50
N LEU A 23 -6.63 1.38 -7.37
CA LEU A 23 -6.47 2.79 -7.10
C LEU A 23 -7.83 3.47 -7.28
N PHE A 24 -8.37 4.02 -6.20
CA PHE A 24 -9.66 4.71 -6.23
C PHE A 24 -9.69 5.97 -5.38
N PRO A 25 -10.49 6.99 -5.75
CA PRO A 25 -10.64 8.18 -4.96
C PRO A 25 -11.62 7.95 -3.80
N PHE A 26 -11.40 8.66 -2.70
CA PHE A 26 -12.35 8.75 -1.60
C PHE A 26 -12.47 10.20 -1.13
N SER A 27 -13.66 10.62 -0.70
CA SER A 27 -13.88 11.96 -0.16
C SER A 27 -14.68 11.89 1.14
N TYR A 28 -14.26 12.68 2.13
CA TYR A 28 -14.93 12.83 3.41
C TYR A 28 -14.97 14.30 3.79
N ASN A 29 -16.16 14.87 4.02
CA ASN A 29 -16.34 16.29 4.34
C ASN A 29 -15.60 17.26 3.39
N GLY A 30 -15.61 16.96 2.09
CA GLY A 30 -14.93 17.78 1.07
C GLY A 30 -13.41 17.64 1.03
N LYS A 31 -12.82 16.79 1.89
CA LYS A 31 -11.41 16.42 1.85
C LYS A 31 -11.23 15.15 1.03
N ASN A 32 -10.30 15.19 0.08
CA ASN A 32 -10.07 14.09 -0.85
C ASN A 32 -8.86 13.24 -0.45
N PHE A 33 -8.94 11.97 -0.80
CA PHE A 33 -7.92 10.96 -0.62
C PHE A 33 -7.75 10.17 -1.92
N SER A 34 -6.51 9.84 -2.24
CA SER A 34 -6.16 8.77 -3.18
C SER A 34 -5.96 7.49 -2.38
N CYS A 35 -6.76 6.46 -2.67
CA CYS A 35 -6.71 5.20 -1.94
C CYS A 35 -6.06 4.11 -2.79
N ILE A 36 -5.07 3.43 -2.23
CA ILE A 36 -4.42 2.27 -2.86
C ILE A 36 -4.73 1.05 -2.00
N PHE A 37 -5.43 0.08 -2.58
CA PHE A 37 -5.75 -1.20 -1.97
C PHE A 37 -4.83 -2.28 -2.54
N VAL A 38 -4.07 -2.97 -1.68
CA VAL A 38 -3.01 -3.91 -2.05
C VAL A 38 -3.29 -5.26 -1.41
N THR A 39 -3.63 -6.27 -2.22
CA THR A 39 -4.09 -7.59 -1.72
C THR A 39 -3.10 -8.74 -1.94
N ASP A 40 -2.04 -8.53 -2.71
CA ASP A 40 -0.95 -9.49 -2.94
C ASP A 40 0.11 -9.51 -1.82
N ILE A 41 -0.24 -8.96 -0.64
CA ILE A 41 0.60 -8.89 0.55
C ILE A 41 -0.19 -9.21 1.82
N THR A 42 0.48 -9.73 2.84
CA THR A 42 -0.11 -10.12 4.12
C THR A 42 0.57 -9.37 5.28
N PRO A 43 -0.19 -8.62 6.11
CA PRO A 43 -1.61 -8.31 5.97
C PRO A 43 -1.89 -7.47 4.70
N ILE A 44 -3.12 -7.55 4.20
CA ILE A 44 -3.61 -6.69 3.11
C ILE A 44 -3.48 -5.24 3.56
N ARG A 45 -3.10 -4.32 2.66
CA ARG A 45 -2.92 -2.90 3.01
C ARG A 45 -3.90 -2.03 2.26
N LEU A 46 -4.49 -1.07 2.97
CA LEU A 46 -5.22 0.03 2.39
C LEU A 46 -4.53 1.34 2.79
N TYR A 47 -3.92 2.00 1.82
CA TYR A 47 -3.35 3.33 1.99
C TYR A 47 -4.39 4.38 1.63
N LEU A 48 -4.53 5.42 2.44
CA LEU A 48 -5.31 6.62 2.15
C LEU A 48 -4.38 7.82 2.19
N THR A 49 -4.09 8.39 1.03
CA THR A 49 -3.13 9.48 0.89
C THR A 49 -3.86 10.78 0.58
N THR A 50 -3.62 11.83 1.37
CA THR A 50 -4.18 13.15 1.10
C THR A 50 -3.61 13.75 -0.18
N LEU A 51 -4.39 14.59 -0.87
CA LEU A 51 -3.95 15.27 -2.08
C LEU A 51 -3.24 16.60 -1.73
N GLY A 52 -2.22 16.98 -2.50
CA GLY A 52 -1.54 18.27 -2.39
C GLY A 52 -0.02 18.17 -2.22
N ASN A 53 0.63 19.29 -1.87
CA ASN A 53 2.09 19.42 -1.89
C ASN A 53 2.82 18.69 -0.74
N ALA A 54 2.11 18.35 0.33
CA ALA A 54 2.65 17.63 1.48
C ALA A 54 1.68 16.50 1.86
N PRO A 55 1.65 15.41 1.08
CA PRO A 55 0.70 14.33 1.30
C PRO A 55 0.96 13.64 2.63
N ILE A 56 -0.12 13.36 3.35
CA ILE A 56 -0.13 12.52 4.53
C ILE A 56 -0.79 11.21 4.13
N THR A 57 -0.11 10.10 4.38
CA THR A 57 -0.69 8.77 4.17
C THR A 57 -1.16 8.22 5.51
N PHE A 58 -2.34 7.61 5.50
CA PHE A 58 -2.85 6.73 6.55
C PHE A 58 -2.80 5.30 6.03
N GLU A 59 -2.38 4.35 6.85
CA GLU A 59 -2.36 2.94 6.48
C GLU A 59 -3.31 2.18 7.39
N LEU A 60 -4.14 1.34 6.78
CA LEU A 60 -4.93 0.33 7.46
C LEU A 60 -4.40 -1.05 7.08
N GLU A 61 -3.94 -1.81 8.07
CA GLU A 61 -3.72 -3.24 7.90
C GLU A 61 -5.07 -3.96 7.98
N ILE A 62 -5.39 -4.73 6.95
CA ILE A 62 -6.63 -5.48 6.78
C ILE A 62 -6.27 -6.96 6.83
N ASN A 63 -6.94 -7.73 7.69
CA ASN A 63 -6.75 -9.16 7.74
C ASN A 63 -7.55 -9.88 6.63
N LYS A 64 -7.37 -11.20 6.50
CA LYS A 64 -8.07 -12.04 5.49
C LYS A 64 -9.60 -12.03 5.58
N ASP A 65 -10.16 -11.65 6.73
CA ASP A 65 -11.61 -11.54 6.96
C ASP A 65 -12.12 -10.11 6.68
N TYR A 66 -11.30 -9.29 6.00
CA TYR A 66 -11.55 -7.88 5.68
C TYR A 66 -11.81 -7.02 6.92
N CYS A 67 -11.17 -7.38 8.03
CA CYS A 67 -11.28 -6.67 9.30
C CYS A 67 -10.02 -5.87 9.60
N THR A 68 -10.19 -4.71 10.23
CA THR A 68 -9.10 -3.89 10.74
C THR A 68 -9.32 -3.49 12.20
N SER A 69 -8.26 -2.96 12.82
CA SER A 69 -8.34 -2.32 14.12
C SER A 69 -9.34 -1.17 14.10
N PRO A 70 -10.23 -1.01 15.10
CA PRO A 70 -11.09 0.16 15.19
C PRO A 70 -10.31 1.43 15.60
N TYR A 71 -9.00 1.31 15.84
CA TYR A 71 -8.10 2.39 16.20
C TYR A 71 -7.22 2.76 15.01
N LEU A 72 -6.82 4.03 14.97
CA LEU A 72 -5.88 4.56 13.99
C LEU A 72 -4.79 5.30 14.75
N ASP A 73 -3.54 4.88 14.61
CA ASP A 73 -2.40 5.47 15.34
C ASP A 73 -2.27 6.97 15.04
N ASP A 74 -2.51 7.35 13.77
CA ASP A 74 -2.49 8.73 13.30
C ASP A 74 -3.85 9.45 13.42
N TYR A 75 -4.72 9.00 14.32
CA TYR A 75 -6.06 9.59 14.51
C TYR A 75 -6.04 11.12 14.68
N LYS A 76 -5.06 11.66 15.42
CA LYS A 76 -4.94 13.11 15.61
C LYS A 76 -4.63 13.84 14.30
N LEU A 77 -3.79 13.27 13.44
CA LEU A 77 -3.48 13.82 12.12
C LEU A 77 -4.72 13.75 11.22
N LEU A 78 -5.50 12.66 11.29
CA LEU A 78 -6.75 12.54 10.55
C LEU A 78 -7.76 13.62 10.97
N VAL A 79 -7.98 13.78 12.27
CA VAL A 79 -8.88 14.82 12.83
C VAL A 79 -8.47 16.21 12.37
N ALA A 80 -7.17 16.52 12.44
CA ALA A 80 -6.64 17.80 12.01
C ALA A 80 -6.84 18.03 10.50
N TYR A 81 -6.54 17.02 9.67
CA TYR A 81 -6.73 17.11 8.21
C TYR A 81 -8.20 17.31 7.82
N LEU A 82 -9.09 16.57 8.49
CA LEU A 82 -10.53 16.63 8.27
C LEU A 82 -11.20 17.89 8.85
N ASP A 83 -10.46 18.75 9.55
CA ASP A 83 -10.96 19.96 10.24
C ASP A 83 -12.16 19.65 11.15
N ILE A 84 -12.12 18.50 11.84
CA ILE A 84 -13.19 18.09 12.75
C ILE A 84 -13.13 18.94 14.02
N LYS A 85 -14.16 19.74 14.21
CA LYS A 85 -14.32 20.60 15.39
C LYS A 85 -14.80 19.78 16.58
N TYR A 86 -14.45 20.25 17.76
CA TYR A 86 -14.97 19.70 19.01
C TYR A 86 -16.50 19.86 19.06
N ASP A 87 -17.19 18.76 19.35
CA ASP A 87 -18.62 18.74 19.62
C ASP A 87 -18.84 18.13 21.02
N PRO A 88 -19.47 18.85 21.97
CA PRO A 88 -19.72 18.33 23.31
C PRO A 88 -20.69 17.13 23.34
N ASN A 89 -21.53 16.98 22.32
CA ASN A 89 -22.53 15.90 22.24
C ASN A 89 -22.00 14.66 21.52
N TYR A 90 -20.95 14.80 20.71
CA TYR A 90 -20.41 13.71 19.95
C TYR A 90 -18.90 13.81 19.73
N LYS A 91 -18.18 12.74 20.07
CA LYS A 91 -16.77 12.62 19.75
C LYS A 91 -16.61 11.76 18.50
N PHE A 92 -16.09 12.37 17.44
CA PHE A 92 -15.66 11.66 16.23
C PHE A 92 -14.70 10.51 16.59
N LYS A 93 -14.87 9.38 15.90
CA LYS A 93 -14.08 8.15 16.09
C LYS A 93 -13.59 7.65 14.73
N PRO A 94 -12.48 6.90 14.67
CA PRO A 94 -12.04 6.26 13.43
C PRO A 94 -13.13 5.44 12.75
N VAL A 95 -14.00 4.79 13.53
CA VAL A 95 -15.14 4.01 13.00
C VAL A 95 -16.09 4.86 12.15
N ASP A 96 -16.32 6.14 12.48
CA ASP A 96 -17.18 7.03 11.68
C ASP A 96 -16.60 7.25 10.28
N PHE A 97 -15.28 7.39 10.21
CA PHE A 97 -14.54 7.50 8.97
C PHE A 97 -14.56 6.18 8.18
N PHE A 98 -14.36 5.05 8.88
CA PHE A 98 -14.38 3.72 8.26
C PHE A 98 -15.75 3.36 7.70
N GLU A 99 -16.84 3.73 8.39
CA GLU A 99 -18.19 3.56 7.86
C GLU A 99 -18.40 4.35 6.57
N ALA A 100 -17.98 5.62 6.54
CA ALA A 100 -18.09 6.44 5.35
C ALA A 100 -17.24 5.90 4.19
N LEU A 101 -16.00 5.48 4.50
CA LEU A 101 -15.10 4.83 3.55
C LEU A 101 -15.71 3.54 2.99
N ASN A 102 -16.21 2.65 3.84
CA ASN A 102 -16.83 1.39 3.42
C ASN A 102 -18.03 1.61 2.50
N ARG A 103 -18.85 2.65 2.75
CA ARG A 103 -19.98 3.01 1.87
C ARG A 103 -19.54 3.55 0.50
N LYS A 104 -18.32 4.06 0.37
CA LYS A 104 -17.81 4.76 -0.82
C LYS A 104 -16.76 3.99 -1.61
N ILE A 105 -16.18 2.94 -1.02
CA ILE A 105 -15.30 2.00 -1.75
C ILE A 105 -16.05 1.49 -2.99
N PRO A 106 -15.42 1.54 -4.18
CA PRO A 106 -16.02 1.04 -5.40
C PRO A 106 -16.26 -0.47 -5.28
N ARG A 107 -17.33 -0.97 -5.91
CA ARG A 107 -17.65 -2.40 -5.93
C ARG A 107 -17.05 -3.13 -7.12
N VAL A 108 -16.40 -2.38 -8.02
CA VAL A 108 -15.72 -2.88 -9.20
C VAL A 108 -14.35 -2.25 -9.25
N PHE A 109 -13.36 -3.01 -9.71
CA PHE A 109 -12.01 -2.55 -10.00
C PHE A 109 -12.07 -1.31 -10.88
N MET A 110 -11.29 -0.30 -10.51
CA MET A 110 -11.23 0.94 -11.25
C MET A 110 -9.96 1.06 -12.07
N ASN A 111 -8.80 0.93 -11.43
CA ASN A 111 -7.52 1.14 -12.07
C ASN A 111 -6.37 0.50 -11.27
N ALA A 112 -5.41 -0.09 -11.95
CA ALA A 112 -4.21 -0.60 -11.30
C ALA A 112 -3.26 0.56 -10.97
N PRO A 113 -2.80 0.72 -9.71
CA PRO A 113 -1.70 1.63 -9.40
C PRO A 113 -0.40 1.10 -10.00
N SER A 114 0.48 2.00 -10.44
CA SER A 114 1.86 1.61 -10.74
C SER A 114 2.59 1.17 -9.47
N TYR A 115 3.55 0.25 -9.60
CA TYR A 115 4.36 -0.18 -8.46
C TYR A 115 5.12 1.00 -7.80
N LYS A 116 5.47 2.02 -8.60
CA LYS A 116 6.13 3.26 -8.16
C LYS A 116 5.24 4.05 -7.20
N GLU A 117 3.96 4.22 -7.54
CA GLU A 117 2.97 4.85 -6.65
C GLU A 117 2.85 4.09 -5.33
N VAL A 118 2.85 2.75 -5.37
CA VAL A 118 2.78 1.93 -4.16
C VAL A 118 4.02 2.10 -3.29
N ILE A 119 5.24 2.09 -3.87
CA ILE A 119 6.48 2.36 -3.12
C ILE A 119 6.44 3.74 -2.47
N GLN A 120 6.01 4.76 -3.21
CA GLN A 120 5.95 6.14 -2.72
C GLN A 120 5.03 6.25 -1.49
N VAL A 121 3.79 5.74 -1.58
CA VAL A 121 2.86 5.80 -0.42
C VAL A 121 3.33 4.92 0.73
N ALA A 122 3.88 3.74 0.44
CA ALA A 122 4.40 2.84 1.47
C ALA A 122 5.59 3.46 2.21
N SER A 123 6.46 4.19 1.53
CA SER A 123 7.64 4.83 2.14
C SER A 123 7.31 5.89 3.19
N LEU A 124 6.09 6.43 3.16
CA LEU A 124 5.59 7.39 4.16
C LEU A 124 5.16 6.70 5.48
N LYS A 125 5.11 5.37 5.50
CA LYS A 125 4.67 4.56 6.66
C LYS A 125 5.60 3.44 7.06
N ARG A 126 6.31 2.87 6.09
CA ARG A 126 7.14 1.68 6.24
C ARG A 126 8.61 2.05 6.05
N ASN A 127 9.49 1.27 6.66
CA ASN A 127 10.94 1.46 6.55
C ASN A 127 11.46 0.85 5.24
N ILE A 128 11.41 1.63 4.16
CA ILE A 128 11.83 1.24 2.81
C ILE A 128 13.29 1.65 2.55
N GLU A 129 14.07 0.77 1.92
CA GLU A 129 15.45 1.08 1.52
C GLU A 129 15.50 2.11 0.41
N GLU A 130 16.27 3.19 0.59
CA GLU A 130 16.55 4.20 -0.44
C GLU A 130 15.24 4.62 -1.12
N ALA A 131 14.31 5.17 -0.34
CA ALA A 131 12.93 5.44 -0.75
C ALA A 131 12.81 6.36 -1.98
N ASP A 132 13.85 7.16 -2.25
CA ASP A 132 14.03 8.00 -3.44
C ASP A 132 14.27 7.20 -4.73
N LYS A 133 14.85 6.00 -4.64
CA LYS A 133 15.14 5.14 -5.80
C LYS A 133 13.93 4.30 -6.17
N ILE A 134 13.02 4.81 -6.98
CA ILE A 134 11.75 4.12 -7.27
C ILE A 134 11.78 3.25 -8.52
N TYR A 135 12.84 3.27 -9.33
CA TYR A 135 12.91 2.54 -10.58
C TYR A 135 13.60 1.19 -10.41
N PHE A 136 12.92 0.10 -10.73
CA PHE A 136 13.50 -1.24 -10.68
C PHE A 136 14.50 -1.45 -11.83
N CYS A 137 15.73 -1.90 -11.54
CA CYS A 137 16.78 -2.11 -12.55
C CYS A 137 17.44 -3.50 -12.49
N GLY A 138 16.79 -4.46 -11.83
CA GLY A 138 17.18 -5.87 -11.84
C GLY A 138 17.46 -6.46 -10.46
N TRP A 139 18.28 -7.51 -10.44
CA TRP A 139 18.53 -8.33 -9.25
C TRP A 139 20.01 -8.43 -8.89
N ARG A 140 20.28 -8.77 -7.62
CA ARG A 140 21.62 -9.07 -7.11
C ARG A 140 21.56 -10.30 -6.21
N SER A 141 22.19 -11.40 -6.62
CA SER A 141 22.47 -12.52 -5.73
C SER A 141 23.53 -12.11 -4.70
N ASN A 142 23.22 -12.27 -3.41
CA ASN A 142 24.16 -11.89 -2.36
C ASN A 142 25.20 -13.00 -2.15
N PRO A 143 26.49 -12.64 -2.00
CA PRO A 143 27.53 -13.61 -1.72
C PRO A 143 27.38 -14.22 -0.32
N LEU A 144 28.05 -15.35 -0.09
CA LEU A 144 28.17 -15.94 1.24
C LEU A 144 28.70 -14.91 2.24
N GLY A 145 28.06 -14.82 3.40
CA GLY A 145 28.37 -13.82 4.44
C GLY A 145 27.61 -12.50 4.31
N SER A 146 26.78 -12.33 3.26
CA SER A 146 25.84 -11.21 3.12
C SER A 146 24.41 -11.72 3.02
N SER A 147 23.45 -10.95 3.53
CA SER A 147 22.03 -11.29 3.44
C SER A 147 21.22 -10.13 2.86
N VAL A 148 20.16 -10.48 2.12
CA VAL A 148 19.13 -9.51 1.73
C VAL A 148 18.57 -8.84 2.99
N ARG A 149 18.40 -7.52 2.92
CA ARG A 149 17.97 -6.69 4.05
C ARG A 149 16.46 -6.59 4.11
N GLU A 150 15.89 -6.54 5.31
CA GLU A 150 14.44 -6.42 5.48
C GLU A 150 13.86 -5.16 4.81
N LYS A 151 14.56 -4.02 4.88
CA LYS A 151 14.14 -2.79 4.18
C LYS A 151 14.10 -2.92 2.64
N ASN A 152 14.92 -3.81 2.06
CA ASN A 152 14.90 -4.13 0.63
C ASN A 152 13.74 -5.10 0.31
N LEU A 153 13.49 -6.07 1.19
CA LEU A 153 12.34 -6.98 1.09
C LEU A 153 11.02 -6.20 1.20
N GLU A 154 10.91 -5.23 2.10
CA GLU A 154 9.73 -4.39 2.25
C GLU A 154 9.46 -3.55 1.00
N LYS A 155 10.52 -3.05 0.35
CA LYS A 155 10.42 -2.37 -0.95
C LYS A 155 9.92 -3.32 -2.03
N THR A 156 10.51 -4.52 -2.10
CA THR A 156 10.12 -5.56 -3.06
C THR A 156 8.68 -6.00 -2.87
N ARG A 157 8.23 -6.18 -1.62
CA ARG A 157 6.86 -6.51 -1.23
C ARG A 157 5.89 -5.41 -1.66
N SER A 158 6.23 -4.16 -1.35
CA SER A 158 5.43 -3.00 -1.76
C SER A 158 5.34 -2.87 -3.28
N ALA A 159 6.40 -3.22 -4.01
CA ALA A 159 6.41 -3.13 -5.47
C ALA A 159 5.69 -4.31 -6.16
N PHE A 160 5.96 -5.53 -5.73
CA PHE A 160 5.70 -6.75 -6.50
C PHE A 160 5.05 -7.89 -5.70
N GLY A 161 4.64 -7.63 -4.45
CA GLY A 161 3.88 -8.59 -3.63
C GLY A 161 4.76 -9.54 -2.83
N ASP A 162 4.10 -10.31 -1.94
CA ASP A 162 4.78 -11.25 -1.05
C ASP A 162 5.48 -12.37 -1.81
N GLN A 163 4.90 -12.85 -2.92
CA GLN A 163 5.50 -13.94 -3.70
C GLN A 163 6.93 -13.61 -4.15
N ILE A 164 7.15 -12.42 -4.72
CA ILE A 164 8.47 -11.99 -5.19
C ILE A 164 9.41 -11.71 -4.00
N ALA A 165 8.90 -11.07 -2.94
CA ALA A 165 9.69 -10.78 -1.75
C ALA A 165 10.16 -12.06 -1.04
N ASP A 166 9.30 -13.08 -0.95
CA ASP A 166 9.62 -14.36 -0.33
C ASP A 166 10.64 -15.14 -1.16
N MET A 167 10.55 -15.12 -2.50
CA MET A 167 11.60 -15.68 -3.35
C MET A 167 12.94 -14.97 -3.13
N CYS A 168 12.94 -13.63 -3.05
CA CYS A 168 14.15 -12.86 -2.76
C CYS A 168 14.77 -13.27 -1.42
N LYS A 169 13.94 -13.44 -0.39
CA LYS A 169 14.38 -13.90 0.93
C LYS A 169 14.96 -15.30 0.90
N GLN A 170 14.27 -16.25 0.27
CA GLN A 170 14.67 -17.66 0.20
C GLN A 170 15.96 -17.85 -0.59
N LYS A 171 16.12 -17.14 -1.72
CA LYS A 171 17.28 -17.23 -2.60
C LYS A 171 18.42 -16.28 -2.22
N ASN A 172 18.24 -15.49 -1.17
CA ASN A 172 19.18 -14.45 -0.75
C ASN A 172 19.50 -13.43 -1.87
N ILE A 173 18.47 -12.99 -2.59
CA ILE A 173 18.56 -12.04 -3.70
C ILE A 173 18.03 -10.68 -3.23
N SER A 174 18.70 -9.60 -3.61
CA SER A 174 18.21 -8.23 -3.44
C SER A 174 17.67 -7.68 -4.75
N SER A 175 16.53 -6.99 -4.68
CA SER A 175 16.07 -6.15 -5.78
C SER A 175 16.97 -4.90 -5.87
N ARG A 176 17.27 -4.49 -7.10
CA ARG A 176 18.07 -3.31 -7.41
C ARG A 176 17.16 -2.18 -7.86
N TRP A 177 17.48 -1.00 -7.35
CA TRP A 177 16.69 0.20 -7.57
C TRP A 177 17.60 1.37 -7.94
N THR A 178 17.08 2.28 -8.74
CA THR A 178 17.73 3.52 -9.17
C THR A 178 16.75 4.68 -9.09
N ASP A 179 17.26 5.89 -9.01
CA ASP A 179 16.55 7.16 -9.08
C ASP A 179 16.50 7.71 -10.52
N ILE A 180 17.08 6.98 -11.48
CA ILE A 180 17.16 7.36 -12.89
C ILE A 180 16.12 6.58 -13.71
N ASP A 181 15.12 7.28 -14.24
CA ASP A 181 14.00 6.69 -15.01
C ASP A 181 14.48 5.85 -16.22
N SER A 182 15.48 6.35 -16.96
CA SER A 182 16.01 5.65 -18.14
C SER A 182 16.77 4.35 -17.83
N GLU A 183 17.04 4.07 -16.55
CA GLU A 183 17.63 2.81 -16.09
C GLU A 183 16.58 1.81 -15.60
N GLU A 184 15.28 2.15 -15.63
CA GLU A 184 14.19 1.22 -15.34
C GLU A 184 14.21 0.06 -16.35
N ASP A 185 14.19 -1.17 -15.83
CA ASP A 185 14.16 -2.37 -16.66
C ASP A 185 13.24 -3.43 -16.05
N LEU A 186 11.95 -3.33 -16.38
CA LEU A 186 10.92 -4.26 -15.94
C LEU A 186 10.98 -5.62 -16.65
N ALA A 187 11.68 -5.73 -17.80
CA ALA A 187 11.83 -7.01 -18.47
C ALA A 187 12.63 -8.00 -17.60
N ARG A 188 13.50 -7.48 -16.72
CA ARG A 188 14.29 -8.26 -15.78
C ARG A 188 13.49 -8.82 -14.62
N LEU A 189 12.24 -8.41 -14.41
CA LEU A 189 11.41 -8.91 -13.31
C LEU A 189 11.31 -10.45 -13.35
N ASN A 190 11.20 -11.02 -14.54
CA ASN A 190 11.10 -12.47 -14.74
C ASN A 190 12.42 -13.24 -14.51
N GLU A 191 13.57 -12.56 -14.43
CA GLU A 191 14.86 -13.21 -14.14
C GLU A 191 14.87 -13.87 -12.75
N ILE A 192 14.06 -13.39 -11.80
CA ILE A 192 13.99 -13.94 -10.43
C ILE A 192 13.61 -15.42 -10.39
N TYR A 193 12.88 -15.91 -11.40
CA TYR A 193 12.49 -17.31 -11.52
C TYR A 193 13.63 -18.20 -12.01
N MET A 194 14.67 -17.61 -12.62
CA MET A 194 15.82 -18.31 -13.20
C MET A 194 17.06 -18.26 -12.30
N LEU A 195 17.11 -17.33 -11.36
CA LEU A 195 18.17 -17.19 -10.33
C LEU A 195 17.97 -18.17 -9.17
#